data_AF-A0A538QL43-F1
#
_entry.id   AF-A0A538QL43-F1
#
_cell.length_a   1.000
_cell.length_b   1.000
_cell.length_c   1.000
_cell.angle_alpha   90.00
_cell.angle_beta   90.00
_cell.angle_gamma   90.00
#
_symmetry.space_group_name_H-M   'P 1'
#
loop_
_entity.id
_entity.type
_entity.pdbx_description
1 polymer ?
#
loop_
_entity_poly.entity_id
_entity_poly.type
_entity_poly.pdbx_seq_one_letter_code
_entity_poly.pdbx_strand_id
1 'polypeptide(L)'
;MLSRSRFALLAALSLVSCRDADGSQKVELRPAPVTPSANAAKPVEDLGPHPADDRGGNQPLPDDRKDSKKGDREDSEWVPQEFKAGMSRWKDAGVYVDGKPLGFLTWGEMPIGCKVSWLRDKVSAEKHSGTNEPGWKWARKRYYKFNDYLKAIGVDIRKVKELHVYGPKPTQTLIVTGRDLQSPAANDFWFWFGANTSGKPIPHAPENFGNGRTADKISSVMVYIDKKPPTLNENEGMFLDGVEQTGVPYYGEPIRGGVRVYLDDKLATIIKRQELDPKQATKGADGEPRWRLAEFFAGHGVDVKRAVEMWVIRGDQRAEKFSAAELATMTFEASSQSKGGVSLGEKGVIANALALHSRHLKPEDMPLPEQPDE
;
A
#
# COMPACT_ATOMS: atom_id res chain seq x y z
N MET A 1 -63.83 -1.83 43.68
CA MET A 1 -63.81 -3.06 42.87
C MET A 1 -62.37 -3.52 42.73
N LEU A 2 -62.02 -4.59 43.44
CA LEU A 2 -60.70 -5.22 43.45
C LEU A 2 -60.58 -6.21 42.28
N SER A 3 -59.41 -6.31 41.67
CA SER A 3 -58.87 -7.62 41.28
C SER A 3 -57.34 -7.58 41.29
N ARG A 4 -56.77 -8.23 42.31
CA ARG A 4 -55.40 -8.72 42.39
C ARG A 4 -55.48 -10.25 42.25
N SER A 5 -54.62 -10.86 41.45
CA SER A 5 -54.17 -12.25 41.61
C SER A 5 -52.84 -12.39 40.85
N ARG A 6 -51.67 -12.50 41.51
CA ARG A 6 -51.13 -13.68 42.20
C ARG A 6 -51.10 -14.93 41.31
N PHE A 7 -49.91 -15.31 40.85
CA PHE A 7 -49.35 -16.64 41.13
C PHE A 7 -47.83 -16.60 41.00
N ALA A 8 -47.18 -17.11 42.03
CA ALA A 8 -45.74 -17.23 42.19
C ALA A 8 -45.41 -18.72 42.38
N LEU A 9 -44.15 -19.05 42.06
CA LEU A 9 -43.31 -20.17 42.54
C LEU A 9 -43.65 -21.62 42.19
N LEU A 10 -42.65 -22.30 41.60
CA LEU A 10 -41.95 -23.53 42.05
C LEU A 10 -41.15 -24.06 40.83
N ALA A 11 -39.82 -23.96 40.72
CA ALA A 11 -38.71 -24.53 41.49
C ALA A 11 -38.62 -26.07 41.45
N ALA A 12 -37.39 -26.56 41.15
CA ALA A 12 -36.78 -27.89 41.36
C ALA A 12 -36.43 -28.64 40.04
N LEU A 13 -35.17 -28.66 39.63
CA LEU A 13 -34.06 -29.56 40.05
C LEU A 13 -34.04 -30.90 39.28
N SER A 14 -33.02 -31.08 38.44
CA SER A 14 -32.33 -32.37 38.27
C SER A 14 -30.87 -32.08 37.95
N LEU A 15 -30.02 -32.38 38.94
CA LEU A 15 -28.57 -32.41 38.84
C LEU A 15 -28.11 -33.82 38.39
N VAL A 16 -26.86 -33.85 37.92
CA VAL A 16 -25.90 -34.98 37.89
C VAL A 16 -25.95 -35.91 36.68
N SER A 17 -24.94 -35.77 35.80
CA SER A 17 -23.84 -36.74 35.81
C SER A 17 -22.55 -36.18 35.20
N CYS A 18 -21.45 -36.61 35.78
CA CYS A 18 -20.09 -36.08 35.62
C CYS A 18 -19.30 -36.72 34.47
N ARG A 19 -18.15 -36.08 34.21
CA ARG A 19 -16.80 -36.65 34.02
C ARG A 19 -16.22 -36.74 32.61
N ASP A 20 -15.07 -36.07 32.54
CA ASP A 20 -13.81 -36.43 31.89
C ASP A 20 -13.79 -36.50 30.36
N ALA A 21 -13.49 -35.34 29.77
CA ALA A 21 -12.94 -35.20 28.44
C ALA A 21 -11.43 -35.45 28.51
N ASP A 22 -11.01 -36.66 28.13
CA ASP A 22 -9.63 -36.97 27.74
C ASP A 22 -9.71 -37.82 26.47
N GLY A 23 -9.24 -37.29 25.35
CA GLY A 23 -9.39 -37.94 24.05
C GLY A 23 -9.12 -37.02 22.87
N SER A 24 -7.85 -36.78 22.59
CA SER A 24 -7.40 -36.21 21.33
C SER A 24 -7.63 -37.22 20.20
N GLN A 25 -8.58 -36.93 19.30
CA GLN A 25 -8.63 -37.56 17.98
C GLN A 25 -8.46 -36.49 16.91
N LYS A 26 -7.22 -36.39 16.41
CA LYS A 26 -6.92 -35.80 15.10
C LYS A 26 -7.58 -36.69 14.04
N VAL A 27 -8.67 -36.20 13.44
CA VAL A 27 -9.17 -36.75 12.18
C VAL A 27 -8.35 -36.11 11.07
N GLU A 28 -7.31 -36.82 10.64
CA GLU A 28 -6.51 -36.48 9.46
C GLU A 28 -7.23 -37.02 8.22
N LEU A 29 -8.02 -36.17 7.56
CA LEU A 29 -8.62 -36.51 6.26
C LEU A 29 -7.52 -36.51 5.19
N ARG A 30 -7.01 -37.69 4.87
CA ARG A 30 -6.21 -37.89 3.65
C ARG A 30 -7.13 -37.78 2.44
N PRO A 31 -6.87 -36.91 1.45
CA PRO A 31 -7.57 -36.98 0.18
C PRO A 31 -7.21 -38.30 -0.53
N ALA A 32 -8.19 -38.91 -1.17
CA ALA A 32 -8.02 -40.13 -1.94
C ALA A 32 -6.99 -39.93 -3.07
N PRO A 33 -6.20 -40.97 -3.42
CA PRO A 33 -5.26 -40.89 -4.54
C PRO A 33 -6.03 -40.61 -5.83
N VAL A 34 -5.69 -39.49 -6.49
CA VAL A 34 -6.23 -39.14 -7.80
C VAL A 34 -5.67 -40.14 -8.81
N THR A 35 -6.54 -40.99 -9.32
CA THR A 35 -6.24 -41.85 -10.47
C THR A 35 -6.26 -40.97 -11.72
N PRO A 36 -5.18 -40.91 -12.53
CA PRO A 36 -5.19 -40.16 -13.78
C PRO A 36 -6.30 -40.66 -14.70
N SER A 37 -7.03 -39.72 -15.31
CA SER A 37 -8.04 -40.01 -16.32
C SER A 37 -7.46 -40.81 -17.47
N ALA A 38 -8.20 -41.82 -17.96
CA ALA A 38 -7.82 -42.66 -19.11
C ALA A 38 -7.64 -41.87 -20.43
N ASN A 39 -7.98 -40.57 -20.43
CA ASN A 39 -7.84 -39.66 -21.57
C ASN A 39 -6.73 -38.60 -21.41
N ALA A 40 -5.84 -38.75 -20.42
CA ALA A 40 -4.67 -37.88 -20.32
C ALA A 40 -3.69 -38.15 -21.48
N ALA A 41 -3.26 -37.10 -22.17
CA ALA A 41 -2.28 -37.20 -23.24
C ALA A 41 -0.97 -37.81 -22.70
N LYS A 42 -0.46 -38.84 -23.37
CA LYS A 42 0.80 -39.49 -22.99
C LYS A 42 1.96 -38.50 -23.14
N PRO A 43 2.92 -38.47 -22.19
CA PRO A 43 4.16 -37.73 -22.36
C PRO A 43 4.90 -38.25 -23.59
N VAL A 44 5.36 -37.34 -24.44
CA VAL A 44 6.22 -37.67 -25.58
C VAL A 44 7.58 -38.09 -25.03
N GLU A 45 7.94 -39.36 -25.27
CA GLU A 45 9.29 -39.87 -25.04
C GLU A 45 10.24 -39.22 -26.05
N ASP A 46 11.22 -38.47 -25.55
CA ASP A 46 12.34 -37.98 -26.35
C ASP A 46 13.37 -39.10 -26.53
N LEU A 47 13.27 -39.80 -27.66
CA LEU A 47 14.12 -40.89 -28.10
C LEU A 47 15.23 -40.38 -29.03
N GLY A 48 16.21 -39.66 -28.50
CA GLY A 48 17.56 -39.43 -29.08
C GLY A 48 17.63 -38.97 -30.55
N PRO A 49 18.79 -39.05 -31.23
CA PRO A 49 20.15 -39.40 -30.77
C PRO A 49 21.07 -38.18 -30.80
N HIS A 50 22.27 -38.24 -30.21
CA HIS A 50 23.50 -37.74 -30.85
C HIS A 50 24.75 -38.07 -30.02
N PRO A 51 25.92 -38.19 -30.68
CA PRO A 51 26.85 -39.29 -30.46
C PRO A 51 28.19 -38.81 -29.87
N ALA A 52 29.01 -39.80 -29.52
CA ALA A 52 30.43 -39.70 -29.17
C ALA A 52 30.72 -39.23 -27.74
N ASP A 53 30.67 -40.20 -26.83
CA ASP A 53 31.79 -40.44 -25.93
C ASP A 53 33.08 -40.49 -26.74
N ASP A 54 34.04 -39.61 -26.42
CA ASP A 54 35.45 -40.00 -26.41
C ASP A 54 36.33 -38.93 -25.73
N ARG A 55 37.05 -39.41 -24.71
CA ARG A 55 38.35 -38.93 -24.15
C ARG A 55 38.29 -38.24 -22.78
N GLY A 56 38.74 -39.02 -21.80
CA GLY A 56 39.52 -38.50 -20.69
C GLY A 56 40.70 -37.67 -21.19
N GLY A 57 40.91 -36.52 -20.55
CA GLY A 57 41.98 -35.59 -20.87
C GLY A 57 41.78 -34.33 -20.07
N ASN A 58 42.61 -34.15 -19.05
CA ASN A 58 42.72 -32.93 -18.26
C ASN A 58 43.07 -31.77 -19.21
N GLN A 59 42.08 -30.96 -19.60
CA GLN A 59 42.32 -29.65 -20.23
C GLN A 59 41.38 -28.60 -19.63
N PRO A 60 41.89 -27.39 -19.33
CA PRO A 60 41.12 -26.31 -18.76
C PRO A 60 40.08 -25.83 -19.77
N LEU A 61 38.84 -25.64 -19.29
CA LEU A 61 37.75 -25.03 -20.05
C LEU A 61 38.21 -23.69 -20.64
N PRO A 62 38.06 -23.45 -21.95
CA PRO A 62 38.41 -22.19 -22.55
C PRO A 62 37.36 -21.14 -22.25
N ASP A 63 37.86 -19.99 -21.80
CA ASP A 63 37.22 -18.67 -21.84
C ASP A 63 36.00 -18.44 -20.94
N ASP A 64 36.32 -17.96 -19.73
CA ASP A 64 35.74 -16.76 -19.11
C ASP A 64 35.66 -15.56 -20.08
N ARG A 65 34.91 -15.68 -21.18
CA ARG A 65 34.30 -14.51 -21.80
C ARG A 65 33.07 -14.16 -20.97
N LYS A 66 33.34 -13.53 -19.82
CA LYS A 66 32.42 -12.55 -19.24
C LYS A 66 32.04 -11.62 -20.38
N ASP A 67 30.87 -11.86 -20.94
CA ASP A 67 30.26 -10.97 -21.91
C ASP A 67 30.05 -9.65 -21.19
N SER A 68 31.00 -8.73 -21.38
CA SER A 68 31.09 -7.47 -20.63
C SER A 68 29.94 -6.51 -20.95
N LYS A 69 29.02 -6.94 -21.82
CA LYS A 69 27.78 -6.25 -22.20
C LYS A 69 26.51 -6.84 -21.60
N LYS A 70 26.57 -8.01 -20.94
CA LYS A 70 25.39 -8.60 -20.30
C LYS A 70 25.14 -7.87 -18.98
N GLY A 71 24.25 -6.87 -19.02
CA GLY A 71 23.96 -5.98 -17.89
C GLY A 71 24.10 -4.48 -18.17
N ASP A 72 24.27 -4.07 -19.43
CA ASP A 72 24.21 -2.65 -19.82
C ASP A 72 22.77 -2.18 -20.07
N ARG A 73 22.53 -0.87 -19.93
CA ARG A 73 21.23 -0.18 -19.95
C ARG A 73 20.36 -0.41 -21.20
N GLU A 74 20.92 -1.03 -22.25
CA GLU A 74 20.27 -1.28 -23.53
C GLU A 74 19.80 -2.75 -23.69
N ASP A 75 20.07 -3.61 -22.71
CA ASP A 75 19.54 -4.97 -22.68
C ASP A 75 18.06 -4.95 -22.23
N SER A 76 17.19 -5.61 -22.99
CA SER A 76 15.76 -5.76 -22.67
C SER A 76 15.51 -6.51 -21.36
N GLU A 77 16.52 -7.21 -20.82
CA GLU A 77 16.48 -7.88 -19.52
C GLU A 77 17.16 -7.07 -18.39
N TRP A 78 17.57 -5.82 -18.65
CA TRP A 78 18.25 -5.00 -17.65
C TRP A 78 17.27 -4.47 -16.60
N VAL A 79 17.37 -5.05 -15.41
CA VAL A 79 16.64 -4.63 -14.21
C VAL A 79 17.61 -3.83 -13.32
N PRO A 80 17.37 -2.52 -13.07
CA PRO A 80 18.25 -1.71 -12.23
C PRO A 80 18.42 -2.33 -10.84
N GLN A 81 19.56 -2.11 -10.18
CA GLN A 81 19.93 -2.82 -8.93
C GLN A 81 18.91 -2.59 -7.78
N GLU A 82 18.16 -1.49 -7.82
CA GLU A 82 17.01 -1.16 -6.96
C GLU A 82 15.76 -2.05 -7.18
N PHE A 83 15.75 -2.86 -8.24
CA PHE A 83 14.68 -3.81 -8.59
C PHE A 83 15.09 -5.29 -8.42
N LYS A 84 16.36 -5.59 -8.13
CA LYS A 84 16.88 -6.98 -7.97
C LYS A 84 16.68 -7.58 -6.56
N ALA A 85 16.26 -6.79 -5.57
CA ALA A 85 15.97 -7.29 -4.22
C ALA A 85 14.46 -7.57 -4.05
N GLY A 86 14.08 -8.86 -4.08
CA GLY A 86 12.72 -9.41 -4.00
C GLY A 86 11.91 -9.10 -2.72
N MET A 87 12.26 -8.08 -1.95
CA MET A 87 11.52 -7.57 -0.78
C MET A 87 11.17 -6.07 -0.89
N SER A 88 11.60 -5.40 -1.97
CA SER A 88 11.40 -3.96 -2.21
C SER A 88 10.26 -3.63 -3.19
N ARG A 89 9.46 -4.66 -3.57
CA ARG A 89 8.21 -4.63 -4.37
C ARG A 89 7.52 -3.25 -4.37
N TRP A 90 7.12 -2.91 -3.15
CA TRP A 90 6.12 -1.95 -2.75
C TRP A 90 6.65 -1.07 -1.61
N LYS A 91 7.65 -0.22 -1.90
CA LYS A 91 8.22 0.68 -0.90
C LYS A 91 7.18 1.67 -0.37
N ASP A 92 6.32 2.17 -1.24
CA ASP A 92 5.21 3.05 -0.88
C ASP A 92 3.88 2.32 -1.08
N ALA A 93 2.92 2.53 -0.17
CA ALA A 93 1.61 1.92 -0.24
C ALA A 93 0.72 2.68 -1.23
N GLY A 94 0.94 2.45 -2.52
CA GLY A 94 0.20 3.11 -3.60
C GLY A 94 -1.24 2.62 -3.72
N VAL A 95 -2.13 3.53 -4.12
CA VAL A 95 -3.55 3.28 -4.38
C VAL A 95 -3.82 3.51 -5.86
N TYR A 96 -4.34 2.48 -6.53
CA TYR A 96 -4.54 2.46 -7.96
C TYR A 96 -6.01 2.21 -8.29
N VAL A 97 -6.53 2.93 -9.27
CA VAL A 97 -7.87 2.72 -9.82
C VAL A 97 -7.73 2.24 -11.26
N ASP A 98 -8.14 1.01 -11.53
CA ASP A 98 -8.01 0.36 -12.84
C ASP A 98 -6.57 0.42 -13.39
N GLY A 99 -5.58 0.29 -12.50
CA GLY A 99 -4.16 0.40 -12.79
C GLY A 99 -3.61 1.82 -12.83
N LYS A 100 -4.43 2.88 -12.76
CA LYS A 100 -3.91 4.25 -12.72
C LYS A 100 -3.63 4.67 -11.27
N PRO A 101 -2.45 5.22 -10.96
CA PRO A 101 -2.18 5.73 -9.62
C PRO A 101 -3.11 6.90 -9.29
N LEU A 102 -3.67 6.91 -8.08
CA LEU A 102 -4.55 7.98 -7.64
C LEU A 102 -4.14 8.58 -6.29
N GLY A 103 -3.40 7.83 -5.48
CA GLY A 103 -2.89 8.31 -4.21
C GLY A 103 -1.96 7.32 -3.54
N PHE A 104 -1.50 7.67 -2.34
CA PHE A 104 -0.65 6.84 -1.52
C PHE A 104 -1.16 6.86 -0.08
N LEU A 105 -0.99 5.74 0.62
CA LEU A 105 -1.25 5.63 2.05
C LEU A 105 0.04 5.97 2.80
N THR A 106 0.33 7.26 2.87
CA THR A 106 1.41 7.85 3.68
C THR A 106 0.81 8.98 4.50
N TRP A 107 1.10 9.05 5.79
CA TRP A 107 0.38 9.97 6.70
C TRP A 107 0.42 11.44 6.25
N GLY A 108 1.58 11.95 5.89
CA GLY A 108 1.73 13.35 5.45
C GLY A 108 1.01 13.68 4.15
N GLU A 109 0.73 12.66 3.34
CA GLU A 109 0.07 12.76 2.04
C GLU A 109 -1.43 12.44 2.11
N MET A 110 -1.93 12.17 3.32
CA MET A 110 -3.35 11.91 3.53
C MET A 110 -4.20 13.12 3.08
N PRO A 111 -5.29 12.88 2.34
CA PRO A 111 -6.28 13.91 2.01
C PRO A 111 -6.79 14.63 3.26
N ILE A 112 -6.95 15.94 3.17
CA ILE A 112 -7.44 16.79 4.27
C ILE A 112 -8.91 16.47 4.61
N GLY A 113 -9.66 16.05 3.59
CA GLY A 113 -11.03 15.56 3.76
C GLY A 113 -11.12 14.23 4.52
N CYS A 114 -10.04 13.45 4.60
CA CYS A 114 -10.03 12.16 5.27
C CYS A 114 -9.86 12.35 6.79
N LYS A 115 -10.98 12.42 7.51
CA LYS A 115 -10.97 12.69 8.96
C LYS A 115 -10.47 11.49 9.75
N VAL A 116 -9.65 11.78 10.75
CA VAL A 116 -9.17 10.80 11.72
C VAL A 116 -10.30 10.40 12.66
N SER A 117 -10.35 9.12 13.01
CA SER A 117 -11.11 8.63 14.15
C SER A 117 -10.15 8.08 15.19
N TRP A 118 -10.42 8.39 16.45
CA TRP A 118 -9.61 7.95 17.56
C TRP A 118 -10.27 6.74 18.19
N LEU A 119 -9.63 5.58 18.06
CA LEU A 119 -10.10 4.34 18.67
C LEU A 119 -9.19 3.99 19.84
N ARG A 120 -9.82 3.45 20.89
CA ARG A 120 -9.13 2.97 22.07
C ARG A 120 -8.57 1.58 21.78
N ASP A 121 -7.27 1.40 22.01
CA ASP A 121 -6.59 0.13 21.75
C ASP A 121 -5.67 -0.23 22.92
N LYS A 122 -5.45 -1.53 23.13
CA LYS A 122 -4.50 -2.03 24.13
C LYS A 122 -3.11 -2.05 23.49
N VAL A 123 -2.21 -1.26 24.03
CA VAL A 123 -0.80 -1.26 23.60
C VAL A 123 0.07 -1.86 24.68
N SER A 124 1.12 -2.58 24.27
CA SER A 124 2.11 -3.08 25.23
C SER A 124 2.75 -1.91 25.98
N ALA A 125 2.86 -2.06 27.29
CA ALA A 125 3.51 -1.11 28.17
C ALA A 125 4.70 -1.80 28.82
N GLU A 126 5.78 -1.04 29.03
CA GLU A 126 6.92 -1.53 29.79
C GLU A 126 6.47 -1.95 31.18
N LYS A 127 6.84 -3.16 31.58
CA LYS A 127 6.51 -3.70 32.89
C LYS A 127 7.71 -3.51 33.79
N HIS A 128 7.53 -2.77 34.88
CA HIS A 128 8.58 -2.64 35.88
C HIS A 128 8.75 -3.97 36.64
N SER A 129 10.00 -4.36 36.85
CA SER A 129 10.30 -5.58 37.63
C SER A 129 9.74 -5.44 39.05
N GLY A 130 8.99 -6.44 39.51
CA GLY A 130 8.35 -6.44 40.83
C GLY A 130 6.98 -5.76 40.91
N THR A 131 6.43 -5.22 39.82
CA THR A 131 5.06 -4.68 39.79
C THR A 131 4.04 -5.68 39.21
N ASN A 132 2.80 -5.58 39.66
CA ASN A 132 1.65 -6.31 39.10
C ASN A 132 0.99 -5.57 37.93
N GLU A 133 1.76 -4.72 37.24
CA GLU A 133 1.24 -3.97 36.11
C GLU A 133 0.85 -4.94 34.97
N PRO A 134 -0.28 -4.67 34.28
CA PRO A 134 -0.83 -5.56 33.26
C PRO A 134 0.07 -5.78 32.04
N GLY A 135 1.20 -5.06 31.91
CA GLY A 135 2.08 -5.09 30.73
C GLY A 135 1.43 -4.48 29.48
N TRP A 136 0.28 -3.83 29.66
CA TRP A 136 -0.44 -3.09 28.64
C TRP A 136 -1.09 -1.84 29.23
N LYS A 137 -1.31 -0.84 28.39
CA LYS A 137 -2.09 0.36 28.72
C LYS A 137 -3.09 0.64 27.61
N TRP A 138 -4.10 1.45 27.92
CA TRP A 138 -4.99 1.97 26.90
C TRP A 138 -4.32 3.15 26.20
N ALA A 139 -4.27 3.10 24.88
CA ALA A 139 -3.81 4.21 24.06
C ALA A 139 -4.88 4.58 23.04
N ARG A 140 -4.89 5.84 22.64
CA ARG A 140 -5.73 6.32 21.55
C ARG A 140 -4.94 6.21 20.25
N LYS A 141 -5.34 5.28 19.39
CA LYS A 141 -4.74 5.12 18.07
C LYS A 141 -5.55 5.86 17.01
N ARG A 142 -4.85 6.41 16.02
CA ARG A 142 -5.44 7.07 14.86
C ARG A 142 -5.86 6.03 13.82
N TYR A 143 -7.12 6.04 13.47
CA TYR A 143 -7.68 5.24 12.39
C TYR A 143 -8.29 6.14 11.32
N TYR A 144 -8.25 5.64 10.09
CA TYR A 144 -8.83 6.27 8.92
C TYR A 144 -9.76 5.28 8.26
N LYS A 145 -10.98 5.71 7.92
CA LYS A 145 -11.91 4.86 7.19
C LYS A 145 -11.47 4.74 5.74
N PHE A 146 -11.45 3.52 5.20
CA PHE A 146 -11.12 3.30 3.80
C PHE A 146 -12.07 4.06 2.86
N ASN A 147 -13.37 4.02 3.14
CA ASN A 147 -14.37 4.72 2.32
C ASN A 147 -14.16 6.23 2.29
N ASP A 148 -13.77 6.84 3.41
CA ASP A 148 -13.55 8.29 3.48
C ASP A 148 -12.28 8.68 2.72
N TYR A 149 -11.22 7.90 2.87
CA TYR A 149 -10.00 8.07 2.09
C TYR A 149 -10.26 7.96 0.58
N LEU A 150 -10.92 6.88 0.14
CA LEU A 150 -11.22 6.62 -1.27
C LEU A 150 -12.07 7.74 -1.88
N LYS A 151 -13.11 8.19 -1.18
CA LYS A 151 -13.93 9.34 -1.62
C LYS A 151 -13.09 10.61 -1.73
N ALA A 152 -12.20 10.86 -0.77
CA ALA A 152 -11.37 12.07 -0.76
C ALA A 152 -10.40 12.13 -1.94
N ILE A 153 -9.82 10.99 -2.35
CA ILE A 153 -8.99 10.92 -3.57
C ILE A 153 -9.82 10.88 -4.88
N GLY A 154 -11.15 10.87 -4.79
CA GLY A 154 -12.05 10.99 -5.94
C GLY A 154 -12.67 9.68 -6.45
N VAL A 155 -12.62 8.60 -5.68
CA VAL A 155 -13.28 7.33 -6.04
C VAL A 155 -14.78 7.37 -5.69
N ASP A 156 -15.64 7.08 -6.66
CA ASP A 156 -17.07 6.83 -6.41
C ASP A 156 -17.26 5.37 -5.98
N ILE A 157 -17.45 5.17 -4.67
CA ILE A 157 -17.61 3.83 -4.06
C ILE A 157 -18.72 3.01 -4.72
N ARG A 158 -19.77 3.65 -5.23
CA ARG A 158 -20.91 2.96 -5.84
C ARG A 158 -20.56 2.28 -7.16
N LYS A 159 -19.48 2.73 -7.81
CA LYS A 159 -18.99 2.18 -9.08
C LYS A 159 -17.93 1.09 -8.88
N VAL A 160 -17.41 0.94 -7.66
CA VAL A 160 -16.38 -0.06 -7.37
C VAL A 160 -16.99 -1.45 -7.53
N LYS A 161 -16.35 -2.28 -8.36
CA LYS A 161 -16.66 -3.71 -8.48
C LYS A 161 -15.99 -4.48 -7.36
N GLU A 162 -14.71 -4.22 -7.16
CA GLU A 162 -13.90 -4.89 -6.16
C GLU A 162 -12.75 -3.98 -5.71
N LEU A 163 -12.35 -4.13 -4.47
CA LEU A 163 -11.19 -3.51 -3.87
C LEU A 163 -10.29 -4.61 -3.29
N HIS A 164 -9.02 -4.58 -3.65
CA HIS A 164 -8.01 -5.47 -3.11
C HIS A 164 -7.05 -4.68 -2.24
N VAL A 165 -6.94 -5.06 -0.97
CA VAL A 165 -5.87 -4.58 -0.09
C VAL A 165 -4.78 -5.65 -0.07
N TYR A 166 -3.70 -5.39 -0.80
CA TYR A 166 -2.60 -6.32 -0.95
C TYR A 166 -1.75 -6.33 0.32
N GLY A 167 -1.48 -7.52 0.84
CA GLY A 167 -0.49 -7.76 1.86
C GLY A 167 0.93 -7.90 1.30
N PRO A 168 1.91 -8.25 2.15
CA PRO A 168 3.27 -8.57 1.71
C PRO A 168 3.35 -9.78 0.77
N LYS A 169 2.44 -10.74 0.95
CA LYS A 169 2.28 -11.91 0.08
C LYS A 169 0.97 -11.79 -0.72
N PRO A 170 0.92 -12.20 -1.99
CA PRO A 170 -0.32 -12.20 -2.77
C PRO A 170 -1.47 -12.95 -2.09
N THR A 171 -1.17 -14.05 -1.39
CA THR A 171 -2.14 -14.85 -0.62
C THR A 171 -2.70 -14.16 0.62
N GLN A 172 -2.11 -13.04 1.04
CA GLN A 172 -2.57 -12.19 2.15
C GLN A 172 -3.40 -11.00 1.65
N THR A 173 -4.03 -11.12 0.48
CA THR A 173 -4.87 -10.06 -0.08
C THR A 173 -6.28 -10.12 0.51
N LEU A 174 -6.69 -9.04 1.16
CA LEU A 174 -8.09 -8.81 1.52
C LEU A 174 -8.84 -8.35 0.27
N ILE A 175 -9.87 -9.11 -0.11
CA ILE A 175 -10.73 -8.80 -1.25
C ILE A 175 -12.09 -8.34 -0.72
N VAL A 176 -12.49 -7.15 -1.12
CA VAL A 176 -13.73 -6.49 -0.68
C VAL A 176 -14.58 -6.20 -1.91
N THR A 177 -15.80 -6.71 -1.97
CA THR A 177 -16.69 -6.43 -3.11
C THR A 177 -17.25 -5.01 -3.02
N GLY A 178 -17.73 -4.49 -4.16
CA GLY A 178 -18.47 -3.22 -4.18
C GLY A 178 -19.69 -3.19 -3.27
N ARG A 179 -20.34 -4.35 -3.04
CA ARG A 179 -21.45 -4.50 -2.11
C ARG A 179 -20.99 -4.38 -0.66
N ASP A 180 -19.86 -5.00 -0.32
CA ASP A 180 -19.28 -4.92 1.02
C ASP A 180 -18.92 -3.48 1.37
N LEU A 181 -18.29 -2.74 0.45
CA LEU A 181 -17.96 -1.31 0.65
C LEU A 181 -19.19 -0.41 0.86
N GLN A 182 -20.36 -0.84 0.39
CA GLN A 182 -21.63 -0.13 0.57
C GLN A 182 -22.42 -0.63 1.78
N SER A 183 -21.98 -1.72 2.42
CA SER A 183 -22.64 -2.29 3.58
C SER A 183 -22.39 -1.46 4.85
N PRO A 184 -23.25 -1.59 5.89
CA PRO A 184 -23.00 -0.96 7.18
C PRO A 184 -21.66 -1.37 7.81
N ALA A 185 -21.19 -2.60 7.57
CA ALA A 185 -19.93 -3.11 8.10
C ALA A 185 -18.71 -2.34 7.55
N ALA A 186 -18.81 -1.71 6.37
CA ALA A 186 -17.73 -0.88 5.84
C ALA A 186 -17.46 0.38 6.70
N ASN A 187 -18.37 0.77 7.59
CA ASN A 187 -18.10 1.83 8.56
C ASN A 187 -17.03 1.45 9.57
N ASP A 188 -16.83 0.13 9.76
CA ASP A 188 -15.82 -0.45 10.62
C ASP A 188 -14.64 -1.02 9.82
N PHE A 189 -14.47 -0.59 8.56
CA PHE A 189 -13.31 -0.92 7.74
C PHE A 189 -12.32 0.25 7.70
N TRP A 190 -11.19 0.07 8.37
CA TRP A 190 -10.22 1.12 8.65
C TRP A 190 -8.81 0.73 8.25
N PHE A 191 -7.91 1.70 8.31
CA PHE A 191 -6.48 1.47 8.42
C PHE A 191 -5.85 2.46 9.40
N TRP A 192 -4.68 2.10 9.91
CA TRP A 192 -3.86 2.94 10.78
C TRP A 192 -2.39 2.82 10.39
N PHE A 193 -1.51 3.66 10.93
CA PHE A 193 -0.08 3.63 10.65
C PHE A 193 0.70 3.06 11.85
N GLY A 194 1.59 2.10 11.59
CA GLY A 194 2.30 1.35 12.65
C GLY A 194 3.03 2.22 13.68
N ALA A 195 3.55 3.37 13.27
CA ALA A 195 4.20 4.36 14.15
C ALA A 195 3.36 5.66 14.26
N ASN A 196 2.03 5.50 14.29
CA ASN A 196 1.00 6.52 14.49
C ASN A 196 0.88 7.57 13.37
N THR A 197 1.95 8.30 13.08
CA THR A 197 2.07 9.31 12.00
C THR A 197 3.10 8.93 10.94
N SER A 198 3.64 7.71 11.01
CA SER A 198 4.63 7.20 10.07
C SER A 198 4.58 5.68 9.98
N GLY A 199 5.35 5.12 9.05
CA GLY A 199 5.47 3.68 8.85
C GLY A 199 4.41 3.11 7.90
N LYS A 200 4.37 1.77 7.82
CA LYS A 200 3.45 1.09 6.90
C LYS A 200 2.01 1.18 7.41
N PRO A 201 1.03 1.39 6.50
CA PRO A 201 -0.36 1.32 6.88
C PRO A 201 -0.76 -0.14 7.14
N ILE A 202 -1.68 -0.34 8.08
CA ILE A 202 -2.13 -1.64 8.58
C ILE A 202 -3.65 -1.66 8.47
N PRO A 203 -4.26 -2.67 7.79
CA PRO A 203 -5.70 -2.72 7.65
C PRO A 203 -6.35 -3.23 8.93
N HIS A 204 -7.55 -2.73 9.22
CA HIS A 204 -8.45 -3.25 10.22
C HIS A 204 -9.80 -3.51 9.55
N ALA A 205 -10.09 -4.78 9.30
CA ALA A 205 -11.35 -5.22 8.73
C ALA A 205 -12.26 -5.78 9.82
N PRO A 206 -13.58 -5.54 9.76
CA PRO A 206 -14.53 -6.21 10.63
C PRO A 206 -14.51 -7.72 10.39
N GLU A 207 -14.96 -8.48 11.38
CA GLU A 207 -15.10 -9.93 11.24
C GLU A 207 -16.04 -10.27 10.07
N ASN A 208 -15.68 -11.28 9.27
CA ASN A 208 -16.44 -11.72 8.10
C ASN A 208 -16.60 -10.65 6.99
N PHE A 209 -15.74 -9.62 6.97
CA PHE A 209 -15.76 -8.62 5.91
C PHE A 209 -14.94 -9.05 4.69
N GLY A 210 -15.48 -8.84 3.49
CA GLY A 210 -14.86 -9.26 2.24
C GLY A 210 -14.65 -10.78 2.20
N ASN A 211 -13.46 -11.22 1.78
CA ASN A 211 -13.06 -12.63 1.82
C ASN A 211 -12.57 -13.13 3.20
N GLY A 212 -12.74 -12.34 4.26
CA GLY A 212 -12.34 -12.70 5.63
C GLY A 212 -10.84 -12.77 5.87
N ARG A 213 -10.00 -12.34 4.93
CA ARG A 213 -8.55 -12.28 5.09
C ARG A 213 -8.12 -10.93 5.66
N THR A 214 -7.09 -10.93 6.49
CA THR A 214 -6.48 -9.68 6.99
C THR A 214 -4.98 -9.73 6.76
N ALA A 215 -4.45 -8.71 6.10
CA ALA A 215 -3.01 -8.53 5.95
C ALA A 215 -2.42 -7.89 7.21
N ASP A 216 -1.20 -8.27 7.57
CA ASP A 216 -0.46 -7.63 8.68
C ASP A 216 -0.06 -6.18 8.34
N LYS A 217 0.16 -5.89 7.05
CA LYS A 217 0.41 -4.53 6.54
C LYS A 217 -0.07 -4.41 5.11
N ILE A 218 -0.37 -3.18 4.71
CA ILE A 218 -0.78 -2.85 3.34
C ILE A 218 0.47 -2.57 2.50
N SER A 219 0.66 -3.37 1.45
CA SER A 219 1.64 -3.12 0.39
C SER A 219 1.08 -2.19 -0.68
N SER A 220 -0.18 -2.35 -1.04
CA SER A 220 -0.88 -1.51 -2.03
C SER A 220 -2.38 -1.74 -1.98
N VAL A 221 -3.13 -0.83 -2.59
CA VAL A 221 -4.59 -0.94 -2.74
C VAL A 221 -4.94 -0.84 -4.22
N MET A 222 -5.69 -1.82 -4.72
CA MET A 222 -6.23 -1.82 -6.07
C MET A 222 -7.74 -1.65 -6.01
N VAL A 223 -8.26 -0.73 -6.80
CA VAL A 223 -9.68 -0.47 -6.94
C VAL A 223 -10.05 -0.74 -8.39
N TYR A 224 -11.03 -1.60 -8.61
CA TYR A 224 -11.51 -1.93 -9.95
C TYR A 224 -12.90 -1.35 -10.14
N ILE A 225 -13.06 -0.49 -11.15
CA ILE A 225 -14.33 0.14 -11.51
C ILE A 225 -14.73 -0.36 -12.89
N ASP A 226 -13.90 -0.06 -13.89
CA ASP A 226 -14.18 -0.39 -15.28
C ASP A 226 -13.54 -1.72 -15.66
N LYS A 227 -12.36 -2.02 -15.14
CA LYS A 227 -11.61 -3.24 -15.49
C LYS A 227 -12.07 -4.45 -14.68
N LYS A 228 -11.69 -5.64 -15.17
CA LYS A 228 -11.96 -6.91 -14.49
C LYS A 228 -11.01 -7.07 -13.31
N PRO A 229 -11.49 -7.35 -12.08
CA PRO A 229 -10.59 -7.65 -10.97
C PRO A 229 -9.90 -9.01 -11.19
N PRO A 230 -8.60 -9.15 -10.86
CA PRO A 230 -7.96 -10.44 -10.74
C PRO A 230 -8.63 -11.31 -9.66
N THR A 231 -8.57 -12.63 -9.81
CA THR A 231 -9.07 -13.59 -8.83
C THR A 231 -7.94 -14.15 -7.98
N LEU A 232 -8.17 -14.31 -6.68
CA LEU A 232 -7.21 -14.94 -5.79
C LEU A 232 -7.30 -16.48 -5.89
N ASN A 233 -6.20 -17.11 -6.29
CA ASN A 233 -5.91 -18.51 -6.02
C ASN A 233 -5.18 -18.59 -4.66
N GLU A 234 -5.71 -19.37 -3.73
CA GLU A 234 -5.26 -19.40 -2.34
C GLU A 234 -3.79 -19.84 -2.16
N ASN A 235 -3.29 -20.65 -3.09
CA ASN A 235 -1.95 -21.23 -3.00
C ASN A 235 -0.93 -20.52 -3.89
N GLU A 236 -1.39 -19.85 -4.93
CA GLU A 236 -0.52 -19.33 -6.00
C GLU A 236 -0.48 -17.80 -6.01
N GLY A 237 -1.61 -17.13 -5.78
CA GLY A 237 -1.69 -15.67 -5.79
C GLY A 237 -2.79 -15.12 -6.67
N MET A 238 -2.57 -13.95 -7.27
CA MET A 238 -3.60 -13.25 -8.03
C MET A 238 -3.51 -13.59 -9.52
N PHE A 239 -4.63 -13.93 -10.15
CA PHE A 239 -4.69 -14.28 -11.57
C PHE A 239 -5.65 -13.40 -12.32
N LEU A 240 -5.27 -12.96 -13.50
CA LEU A 240 -6.13 -12.25 -14.43
C LEU A 240 -6.10 -12.99 -15.76
N ASP A 241 -7.27 -13.46 -16.20
CA ASP A 241 -7.42 -14.18 -17.47
C ASP A 241 -6.45 -15.36 -17.63
N GLY A 242 -6.23 -16.10 -16.53
CA GLY A 242 -5.34 -17.26 -16.49
C GLY A 242 -3.85 -16.94 -16.31
N VAL A 243 -3.48 -15.66 -16.25
CA VAL A 243 -2.08 -15.23 -16.08
C VAL A 243 -1.85 -14.72 -14.65
N GLU A 244 -0.80 -15.24 -14.01
CA GLU A 244 -0.38 -14.77 -12.69
C GLU A 244 0.02 -13.29 -12.73
N GLN A 245 -0.52 -12.53 -11.79
CA GLN A 245 -0.27 -11.11 -11.62
C GLN A 245 0.78 -10.91 -10.53
N THR A 246 1.99 -10.55 -10.94
CA THR A 246 3.08 -10.32 -9.99
C THR A 246 3.19 -8.84 -9.56
N GLY A 247 2.68 -7.91 -10.37
CA GLY A 247 2.78 -6.46 -10.16
C GLY A 247 1.45 -5.77 -9.83
N VAL A 248 1.34 -4.47 -10.15
CA VAL A 248 0.08 -3.73 -10.17
C VAL A 248 -0.71 -4.17 -11.41
N PRO A 249 -1.88 -4.79 -11.26
CA PRO A 249 -2.71 -5.18 -12.41
C PRO A 249 -3.00 -3.96 -13.30
N TYR A 250 -2.82 -4.15 -14.61
CA TYR A 250 -3.00 -3.12 -15.65
C TYR A 250 -2.06 -1.92 -15.64
N TYR A 251 -1.04 -1.92 -14.79
CA TYR A 251 -0.01 -0.88 -14.74
C TYR A 251 1.39 -1.46 -14.92
N GLY A 252 1.63 -2.67 -14.38
CA GLY A 252 2.95 -3.31 -14.41
C GLY A 252 3.66 -3.12 -13.08
N GLU A 253 4.82 -2.46 -13.10
CA GLU A 253 5.59 -2.24 -11.87
C GLU A 253 4.99 -1.15 -10.99
N PRO A 254 5.01 -1.30 -9.65
CA PRO A 254 4.54 -0.26 -8.74
C PRO A 254 5.29 1.06 -8.96
N ILE A 255 4.61 2.17 -8.74
CA ILE A 255 5.27 3.48 -8.74
C ILE A 255 6.31 3.51 -7.62
N ARG A 256 7.52 3.91 -8.01
CA ARG A 256 8.66 4.05 -7.11
C ARG A 256 9.32 5.40 -7.28
N GLY A 257 9.62 6.01 -6.14
CA GLY A 257 10.39 7.24 -6.07
C GLY A 257 9.71 8.41 -6.76
N GLY A 258 10.48 9.48 -6.94
CA GLY A 258 9.98 10.75 -7.39
C GLY A 258 9.22 11.50 -6.30
N VAL A 259 8.96 12.78 -6.56
CA VAL A 259 8.22 13.65 -5.64
C VAL A 259 6.78 13.74 -6.11
N ARG A 260 5.86 13.25 -5.28
CA ARG A 260 4.43 13.24 -5.58
C ARG A 260 3.85 14.63 -5.40
N VAL A 261 3.02 15.05 -6.35
CA VAL A 261 2.42 16.38 -6.37
C VAL A 261 0.91 16.22 -6.35
N TYR A 262 0.27 16.79 -5.33
CA TYR A 262 -1.17 16.76 -5.15
C TYR A 262 -1.75 18.14 -5.40
N LEU A 263 -2.91 18.20 -6.06
CA LEU A 263 -3.74 19.39 -6.15
C LEU A 263 -5.11 19.06 -5.56
N ASP A 264 -5.49 19.77 -4.49
CA ASP A 264 -6.74 19.54 -3.76
C ASP A 264 -6.94 18.07 -3.39
N ASP A 265 -5.91 17.50 -2.75
CA ASP A 265 -5.85 16.11 -2.27
C ASP A 265 -5.82 15.02 -3.36
N LYS A 266 -5.79 15.38 -4.65
CA LYS A 266 -5.70 14.43 -5.76
C LYS A 266 -4.30 14.40 -6.33
N LEU A 267 -3.77 13.19 -6.57
CA LEU A 267 -2.47 13.04 -7.22
C LEU A 267 -2.55 13.63 -8.63
N ALA A 268 -1.77 14.69 -8.86
CA ALA A 268 -1.80 15.46 -10.10
C ALA A 268 -0.64 15.07 -11.01
N THR A 269 0.57 14.94 -10.46
CA THR A 269 1.76 14.49 -11.19
C THR A 269 2.82 13.95 -10.23
N ILE A 270 3.92 13.42 -10.79
CA ILE A 270 5.09 12.96 -10.03
C ILE A 270 6.33 13.53 -10.70
N ILE A 271 7.16 14.23 -9.93
CA ILE A 271 8.45 14.73 -10.39
C ILE A 271 9.45 13.57 -10.36
N LYS A 272 9.85 13.08 -11.54
CA LYS A 272 10.91 12.08 -11.66
C LYS A 272 12.11 12.69 -12.34
N ARG A 273 13.29 12.52 -11.71
CA ARG A 273 14.55 13.09 -12.21
C ARG A 273 14.84 12.72 -13.67
N GLN A 274 14.63 11.45 -14.04
CA GLN A 274 14.89 10.99 -15.41
C GLN A 274 13.91 11.54 -16.46
N GLU A 275 12.79 12.13 -16.03
CA GLU A 275 11.76 12.70 -16.91
C GLU A 275 11.91 14.23 -17.04
N LEU A 276 12.88 14.85 -16.35
CA LEU A 276 13.13 16.28 -16.43
C LEU A 276 13.93 16.64 -17.68
N ASP A 277 13.44 17.59 -18.46
CA ASP A 277 14.15 18.09 -19.64
C ASP A 277 15.31 19.02 -19.23
N PRO A 278 16.58 18.64 -19.49
CA PRO A 278 17.73 19.47 -19.16
C PRO A 278 17.73 20.83 -19.89
N LYS A 279 17.02 20.94 -21.03
CA LYS A 279 16.95 22.20 -21.80
C LYS A 279 16.06 23.25 -21.14
N GLN A 280 15.15 22.81 -20.27
CA GLN A 280 14.29 23.70 -19.47
C GLN A 280 14.96 24.11 -18.15
N ALA A 281 16.15 23.56 -17.85
CA ALA A 281 16.88 23.89 -16.65
C ALA A 281 17.68 25.18 -16.81
N THR A 282 17.70 26.00 -15.77
CA THR A 282 18.70 27.04 -15.58
C THR A 282 19.82 26.51 -14.69
N LYS A 283 21.04 27.04 -14.83
CA LYS A 283 22.13 26.69 -13.91
C LYS A 283 21.96 27.44 -12.59
N GLY A 284 21.95 26.70 -11.49
CA GLY A 284 22.06 27.25 -10.14
C GLY A 284 23.43 27.84 -9.86
N ALA A 285 23.57 28.53 -8.73
CA ALA A 285 24.84 29.12 -8.28
C ALA A 285 25.91 28.06 -7.96
N ASP A 286 25.48 26.85 -7.62
CA ASP A 286 26.29 25.66 -7.41
C ASP A 286 26.58 24.87 -8.70
N GLY A 287 26.02 25.30 -9.83
CA GLY A 287 26.14 24.65 -11.13
C GLY A 287 25.15 23.51 -11.36
N GLU A 288 24.30 23.18 -10.37
CA GLU A 288 23.26 22.15 -10.51
C GLU A 288 22.08 22.66 -11.36
N PRO A 289 21.43 21.79 -12.15
CA PRO A 289 20.27 22.17 -12.94
C PRO A 289 19.06 22.47 -12.05
N ARG A 290 18.42 23.62 -12.31
CA ARG A 290 17.21 24.10 -11.64
C ARG A 290 16.07 24.22 -12.63
N TRP A 291 14.90 23.70 -12.27
CA TRP A 291 13.69 23.86 -13.06
C TRP A 291 12.72 24.80 -12.36
N ARG A 292 11.94 25.56 -13.14
CA ARG A 292 10.89 26.40 -12.59
C ARG A 292 9.67 25.54 -12.29
N LEU A 293 9.22 25.57 -11.04
CA LEU A 293 8.18 24.67 -10.55
C LEU A 293 6.84 24.91 -11.28
N ALA A 294 6.49 26.16 -11.50
CA ALA A 294 5.28 26.54 -12.22
C ALA A 294 5.27 26.07 -13.69
N GLU A 295 6.42 26.14 -14.37
CA GLU A 295 6.55 25.69 -15.76
C GLU A 295 6.45 24.16 -15.86
N PHE A 296 7.12 23.45 -14.94
CA PHE A 296 6.99 21.99 -14.84
C PHE A 296 5.53 21.58 -14.61
N PHE A 297 4.84 22.22 -13.65
CA PHE A 297 3.43 21.94 -13.36
C PHE A 297 2.51 22.21 -14.55
N ALA A 298 2.69 23.34 -15.23
CA ALA A 298 1.91 23.67 -16.43
C ALA A 298 2.13 22.63 -17.55
N GLY A 299 3.37 22.19 -17.76
CA GLY A 299 3.71 21.14 -18.73
C GLY A 299 3.08 19.78 -18.44
N HIS A 300 2.72 19.52 -17.18
CA HIS A 300 2.05 18.30 -16.73
C HIS A 300 0.54 18.50 -16.48
N GLY A 301 -0.04 19.59 -16.97
CA GLY A 301 -1.48 19.86 -16.86
C GLY A 301 -1.96 20.25 -15.47
N VAL A 302 -1.05 20.63 -14.56
CA VAL A 302 -1.39 21.12 -13.22
C VAL A 302 -1.57 22.64 -13.26
N ASP A 303 -2.80 23.11 -13.02
CA ASP A 303 -3.12 24.54 -13.01
C ASP A 303 -2.74 25.19 -11.68
N VAL A 304 -1.49 25.63 -11.59
CA VAL A 304 -0.93 26.30 -10.39
C VAL A 304 -1.63 27.62 -10.08
N LYS A 305 -2.27 28.26 -11.06
CA LYS A 305 -2.98 29.54 -10.82
C LYS A 305 -4.18 29.36 -9.90
N ARG A 306 -4.70 28.13 -9.81
CA ARG A 306 -5.75 27.78 -8.85
C ARG A 306 -5.22 27.59 -7.44
N ALA A 307 -3.91 27.33 -7.26
CA ALA A 307 -3.34 27.10 -5.94
C ALA A 307 -3.06 28.43 -5.23
N VAL A 308 -3.56 28.56 -4.00
CA VAL A 308 -3.31 29.73 -3.14
C VAL A 308 -2.19 29.48 -2.13
N GLU A 309 -1.87 28.21 -1.89
CA GLU A 309 -0.75 27.77 -1.06
C GLU A 309 -0.24 26.38 -1.47
N MET A 310 0.98 26.07 -1.05
CA MET A 310 1.59 24.75 -1.15
C MET A 310 2.20 24.37 0.18
N TRP A 311 2.00 23.12 0.58
CA TRP A 311 2.69 22.49 1.69
C TRP A 311 3.76 21.52 1.18
N VAL A 312 4.96 21.65 1.74
CA VAL A 312 6.02 20.65 1.62
C VAL A 312 5.75 19.53 2.61
N ILE A 313 5.80 18.30 2.12
CA ILE A 313 5.71 17.09 2.93
C ILE A 313 7.11 16.46 3.00
N ARG A 314 7.62 16.32 4.21
CA ARG A 314 8.91 15.68 4.52
C ARG A 314 8.82 14.92 5.83
N GLY A 315 9.42 13.73 5.88
CA GLY A 315 9.39 12.89 7.09
C GLY A 315 7.97 12.56 7.52
N ASP A 316 7.12 12.25 6.54
CA ASP A 316 5.69 12.01 6.70
C ASP A 316 4.88 13.19 7.25
N GLN A 317 5.41 14.42 7.35
CA GLN A 317 4.65 15.56 7.89
C GLN A 317 4.61 16.74 6.91
N ARG A 318 3.50 17.48 6.93
CA ARG A 318 3.42 18.81 6.30
C ARG A 318 4.27 19.77 7.13
N ALA A 319 5.43 20.14 6.61
CA ALA A 319 6.51 20.78 7.37
C ALA A 319 6.62 22.29 7.11
N GLU A 320 6.44 22.71 5.86
CA GLU A 320 6.63 24.11 5.46
C GLU A 320 5.54 24.52 4.47
N LYS A 321 5.08 25.77 4.60
CA LYS A 321 4.03 26.34 3.77
C LYS A 321 4.61 27.48 2.92
N PHE A 322 4.29 27.46 1.63
CA PHE A 322 4.59 28.51 0.68
C PHE A 322 3.31 29.16 0.17
N SER A 323 3.35 30.47 0.02
CA SER A 323 2.29 31.28 -0.57
C SER A 323 2.24 31.14 -2.10
N ALA A 324 1.12 31.52 -2.72
CA ALA A 324 1.00 31.64 -4.18
C ALA A 324 2.10 32.50 -4.82
N ALA A 325 2.53 33.57 -4.15
CA ALA A 325 3.59 34.45 -4.65
C ALA A 325 4.95 33.74 -4.69
N GLU A 326 5.29 32.99 -3.62
CA GLU A 326 6.51 32.19 -3.57
C GLU A 326 6.47 31.04 -4.59
N LEU A 327 5.31 30.40 -4.76
CA LEU A 327 5.09 29.35 -5.75
C LEU A 327 5.37 29.80 -7.18
N ALA A 328 4.95 31.02 -7.53
CA ALA A 328 5.08 31.56 -8.88
C ALA A 328 6.55 31.74 -9.32
N THR A 329 7.46 31.94 -8.36
CA THR A 329 8.89 32.12 -8.63
C THR A 329 9.74 30.91 -8.21
N MET A 330 9.12 29.91 -7.59
CA MET A 330 9.80 28.74 -7.04
C MET A 330 10.55 27.95 -8.11
N THR A 331 11.81 27.62 -7.80
CA THR A 331 12.59 26.64 -8.55
C THR A 331 12.78 25.36 -7.73
N PHE A 332 13.13 24.27 -8.38
CA PHE A 332 13.54 23.05 -7.70
C PHE A 332 14.74 22.38 -8.35
N GLU A 333 15.45 21.59 -7.55
CA GLU A 333 16.55 20.73 -7.97
C GLU A 333 16.23 19.27 -7.64
N ALA A 334 16.48 18.39 -8.59
CA ALA A 334 16.36 16.93 -8.41
C ALA A 334 17.77 16.29 -8.40
N SER A 335 18.55 16.59 -7.37
CA SER A 335 19.90 16.05 -7.23
C SER A 335 19.90 14.55 -6.85
N SER A 336 20.97 13.83 -7.18
CA SER A 336 21.16 12.43 -6.73
C SER A 336 21.26 12.32 -5.22
N GLN A 337 21.65 13.40 -4.55
CA GLN A 337 21.93 13.42 -3.12
C GLN A 337 20.66 13.66 -2.28
N SER A 338 19.56 14.09 -2.90
CA SER A 338 18.30 14.44 -2.24
C SER A 338 17.48 13.24 -1.72
N LYS A 339 18.05 12.03 -1.66
CA LYS A 339 17.45 10.80 -1.09
C LYS A 339 16.00 10.53 -1.55
N GLY A 340 15.69 10.80 -2.82
CA GLY A 340 14.35 10.61 -3.38
C GLY A 340 13.38 11.80 -3.18
N GLY A 341 13.88 12.95 -2.73
CA GLY A 341 13.17 14.23 -2.72
C GLY A 341 13.70 15.22 -3.76
N VAL A 342 13.08 16.41 -3.79
CA VAL A 342 13.58 17.60 -4.50
C VAL A 342 13.94 18.67 -3.48
N SER A 343 14.89 19.52 -3.85
CA SER A 343 15.26 20.71 -3.08
C SER A 343 14.52 21.92 -3.67
N LEU A 344 13.81 22.69 -2.85
CA LEU A 344 13.00 23.83 -3.29
C LEU A 344 13.66 25.17 -2.97
N GLY A 345 13.65 26.06 -3.97
CA GLY A 345 14.13 27.43 -3.88
C GLY A 345 15.61 27.54 -3.50
N GLU A 346 16.05 28.76 -3.23
CA GLU A 346 17.44 29.03 -2.84
C GLU A 346 17.77 28.51 -1.43
N LYS A 347 16.75 28.40 -0.57
CA LYS A 347 16.88 27.85 0.79
C LYS A 347 17.14 26.35 0.81
N GLY A 348 16.95 25.66 -0.31
CA GLY A 348 17.18 24.24 -0.43
C GLY A 348 16.23 23.38 0.43
N VAL A 349 14.95 23.76 0.48
CA VAL A 349 13.97 23.04 1.31
C VAL A 349 13.68 21.68 0.71
N ILE A 350 14.10 20.61 1.39
CA ILE A 350 13.87 19.24 0.93
C ILE A 350 12.39 18.88 1.04
N ALA A 351 11.82 18.36 -0.06
CA ALA A 351 10.46 17.87 -0.15
C ALA A 351 10.41 16.43 -0.70
N ASN A 352 9.62 15.57 -0.08
CA ASN A 352 9.31 14.22 -0.57
C ASN A 352 7.96 14.15 -1.29
N ALA A 353 7.03 15.03 -0.92
CA ALA A 353 5.80 15.30 -1.65
C ALA A 353 5.42 16.78 -1.52
N LEU A 354 4.58 17.25 -2.43
CA LEU A 354 4.06 18.62 -2.50
C LEU A 354 2.53 18.56 -2.52
N ALA A 355 1.88 19.32 -1.64
CA ALA A 355 0.42 19.43 -1.62
C ALA A 355 0.01 20.87 -1.92
N LEU A 356 -0.57 21.09 -3.11
CA LEU A 356 -1.13 22.35 -3.54
C LEU A 356 -2.62 22.41 -3.17
N HIS A 357 -3.07 23.59 -2.73
CA HIS A 357 -4.46 23.80 -2.31
C HIS A 357 -5.05 25.02 -2.97
N SER A 358 -6.29 24.90 -3.47
CA SER A 358 -7.04 26.00 -4.07
C SER A 358 -7.72 26.92 -3.06
N ARG A 359 -7.58 26.60 -1.77
CA ARG A 359 -8.03 27.42 -0.64
C ARG A 359 -6.96 27.38 0.44
N HIS A 360 -6.94 28.41 1.28
CA HIS A 360 -6.09 28.37 2.47
C HIS A 360 -6.57 27.27 3.41
N LEU A 361 -5.62 26.48 3.91
CA LEU A 361 -5.90 25.53 4.97
C LEU A 361 -5.96 26.25 6.30
N LYS A 362 -6.94 25.85 7.10
CA LYS A 362 -7.10 26.32 8.48
C LYS A 362 -6.40 25.34 9.43
N PRO A 363 -6.07 25.73 10.66
CA PRO A 363 -5.49 24.81 11.64
C PRO A 363 -6.31 23.53 11.85
N GLU A 364 -7.65 23.61 11.80
CA GLU A 364 -8.55 22.46 11.92
C GLU A 364 -8.57 21.53 10.69
N ASP A 365 -8.03 21.97 9.55
CA ASP A 365 -7.83 21.12 8.37
C ASP A 365 -6.59 20.24 8.54
N MET A 366 -5.61 20.68 9.33
CA MET A 366 -4.36 19.95 9.49
C MET A 366 -4.57 18.69 10.32
N PRO A 367 -3.81 17.60 10.03
CA PRO A 367 -3.87 16.40 10.84
C PRO A 367 -3.62 16.72 12.32
N LEU A 368 -4.52 16.26 13.20
CA LEU A 368 -4.43 16.56 14.62
C LEU A 368 -3.16 15.94 15.24
N PRO A 369 -2.49 16.66 16.17
CA PRO A 369 -1.36 16.13 16.93
C PRO A 369 -1.77 14.93 17.78
N GLU A 370 -0.77 14.24 18.32
CA GLU A 370 -1.02 13.01 19.09
C GLU A 370 -1.80 13.35 20.34
N GLN A 371 -2.86 12.59 20.61
CA GLN A 371 -3.56 12.72 21.87
C GLN A 371 -2.78 11.97 22.94
N PRO A 372 -2.69 12.51 24.16
CA PRO A 372 -2.04 11.81 25.27
C PRO A 372 -2.71 10.45 25.48
N ASP A 373 -1.89 9.47 25.87
CA ASP A 373 -2.37 8.18 26.35
C ASP A 373 -3.26 8.38 27.60
N GLU A 374 -4.22 7.48 27.79
CA GLU A 374 -5.19 7.55 28.90
C GLU A 374 -4.66 6.96 30.20
#